data_AF-A0A9P4V874-F1
#
_entry.id   AF-A0A9P4V874-F1
#
_cell.length_a   1.000
_cell.length_b   1.000
_cell.length_c   1.000
_cell.angle_alpha   90.00
_cell.angle_beta   90.00
_cell.angle_gamma   90.00
#
_symmetry.space_group_name_H-M   'P 1'
#
loop_
_entity.id
_entity.type
_entity.pdbx_description
1 polymer ?
#
loop_
_entity_poly.entity_id
_entity_poly.type
_entity_poly.pdbx_seq_one_letter_code
_entity_poly.pdbx_strand_id
1 'polypeptide(L)'
;MRVLITSASRPAALALARALASQGHKVIGADFEATLKTAPARYSRAYIRFVRVRSEWSEIFPLWKDVDLIVPFGEEAKAILRQCCMVSMQNIIHHNPLWDDEFYDFFVDYETSSPVHRPWKPPGRPQGISYTAHVLVHGIALQTFVLTTSSGGLGPEGFDVVPASDPLHKILYDFTKEFNWRWNYVQPYAMHLNLDFVVTEEVSDSGVLKKITLVAHSMAPHDSIILLASLQPKRIAKAYARNAYENSHTKYPLVIKEASTMRGTFSLQRVVLELVASLVLFVTTWGKEWRRLAETVMMCMVWLLYFKEEMWDWNDPAPALVEWFVRSPMQWFMHLPAEDLPSFWRWVRERFLA
;
A
#
# COMPACT_ATOMS: atom_id res chain seq x y z
N MET A 1 -22.54 4.01 7.12
CA MET A 1 -22.14 4.38 5.75
C MET A 1 -21.96 3.14 4.91
N ARG A 2 -22.12 3.29 3.60
CA ARG A 2 -21.78 2.34 2.55
C ARG A 2 -20.43 2.75 1.95
N VAL A 3 -19.44 1.86 2.06
CA VAL A 3 -18.07 2.13 1.60
C VAL A 3 -17.75 1.19 0.45
N LEU A 4 -17.34 1.72 -0.69
CA LEU A 4 -16.81 0.95 -1.82
C LEU A 4 -15.30 0.91 -1.75
N ILE A 5 -14.72 -0.29 -1.77
CA ILE A 5 -13.28 -0.50 -1.81
C ILE A 5 -12.94 -1.17 -3.14
N THR A 6 -12.06 -0.56 -3.92
CA THR A 6 -11.54 -1.13 -5.17
C THR A 6 -10.33 -2.00 -4.88
N SER A 7 -9.95 -2.87 -5.83
CA SER A 7 -8.88 -3.85 -5.68
C SER A 7 -8.99 -4.62 -4.36
N ALA A 8 -10.22 -5.04 -4.04
CA ALA A 8 -10.63 -5.47 -2.71
C ALA A 8 -9.83 -6.68 -2.18
N SER A 9 -9.24 -7.51 -3.04
CA SER A 9 -8.42 -8.65 -2.62
C SER A 9 -6.97 -8.27 -2.29
N ARG A 10 -6.57 -7.00 -2.38
CA ARG A 10 -5.28 -6.57 -1.84
C ARG A 10 -5.31 -6.69 -0.31
N PRO A 11 -4.22 -7.14 0.33
CA PRO A 11 -4.21 -7.33 1.78
C PRO A 11 -4.54 -6.05 2.57
N ALA A 12 -4.02 -4.90 2.16
CA ALA A 12 -4.34 -3.61 2.77
C ALA A 12 -5.82 -3.21 2.62
N ALA A 13 -6.41 -3.46 1.45
CA ALA A 13 -7.82 -3.22 1.17
C ALA A 13 -8.72 -4.10 2.05
N LEU A 14 -8.36 -5.38 2.18
CA LEU A 14 -9.08 -6.34 3.02
C LEU A 14 -8.95 -6.03 4.51
N ALA A 15 -7.76 -5.65 4.98
CA ALA A 15 -7.54 -5.23 6.36
C ALA A 15 -8.38 -3.98 6.72
N LEU A 16 -8.43 -2.99 5.83
CA LEU A 16 -9.30 -1.83 5.99
C LEU A 16 -10.78 -2.21 5.95
N ALA A 17 -11.18 -3.10 5.04
CA ALA A 17 -12.56 -3.58 4.95
C ALA A 17 -13.02 -4.22 6.26
N ARG A 18 -12.19 -5.09 6.85
CA ARG A 18 -12.45 -5.72 8.16
C ARG A 18 -12.57 -4.67 9.27
N ALA A 19 -11.66 -3.70 9.31
CA ALA A 19 -11.72 -2.60 10.28
C ALA A 19 -13.03 -1.80 10.15
N LEU A 20 -13.43 -1.43 8.94
CA LEU A 20 -14.67 -0.70 8.67
C LEU A 20 -15.92 -1.54 9.01
N ALA A 21 -15.96 -2.80 8.59
CA ALA A 21 -17.05 -3.72 8.87
C ALA A 21 -17.24 -3.96 10.38
N SER A 22 -16.13 -4.06 11.14
CA SER A 22 -16.16 -4.19 12.60
C SER A 22 -16.79 -2.98 13.30
N GLN A 23 -16.84 -1.82 12.63
CA GLN A 23 -17.50 -0.60 13.11
C GLN A 23 -18.93 -0.43 12.57
N GLY A 24 -19.50 -1.48 11.95
CA GLY A 24 -20.87 -1.47 11.43
C GLY A 24 -21.04 -0.75 10.09
N HIS A 25 -19.95 -0.45 9.38
CA HIS A 25 -20.03 0.08 8.02
C HIS A 25 -20.39 -1.04 7.02
N LYS A 26 -21.17 -0.70 6.00
CA LYS A 26 -21.58 -1.60 4.92
C LYS A 26 -20.53 -1.56 3.81
N VAL A 27 -19.59 -2.49 3.83
CA VAL A 27 -18.46 -2.48 2.86
C VAL A 27 -18.83 -3.27 1.60
N ILE A 28 -18.63 -2.66 0.45
CA ILE A 28 -18.78 -3.26 -0.88
C ILE A 28 -17.37 -3.41 -1.45
N GLY A 29 -16.99 -4.62 -1.82
CA GLY A 29 -15.71 -4.88 -2.48
C GLY A 29 -15.88 -4.92 -3.98
N ALA A 30 -15.00 -4.27 -4.72
CA ALA A 30 -14.88 -4.42 -6.16
C ALA A 30 -13.45 -4.84 -6.50
N ASP A 31 -13.30 -5.84 -7.37
CA ASP A 31 -11.99 -6.32 -7.76
C ASP A 31 -11.97 -6.91 -9.16
N PHE A 32 -10.79 -6.85 -9.79
CA PHE A 32 -10.56 -7.52 -11.05
C PHE A 32 -10.50 -9.03 -10.84
N GLU A 33 -11.37 -9.74 -11.54
CA GLU A 33 -11.48 -11.18 -11.43
C GLU A 33 -11.50 -11.77 -12.84
N ALA A 34 -10.29 -11.99 -13.38
CA ALA A 34 -10.08 -12.56 -14.71
C ALA A 34 -10.85 -13.88 -14.86
N THR A 35 -10.71 -14.76 -13.87
CA THR A 35 -11.49 -16.00 -13.82
C THR A 35 -12.48 -15.97 -12.67
N LEU A 36 -13.69 -16.43 -12.95
CA LEU A 36 -14.79 -16.44 -12.00
C LEU A 36 -14.39 -17.14 -10.69
N LYS A 37 -14.76 -16.54 -9.55
CA LYS A 37 -14.61 -17.08 -8.20
C LYS A 37 -13.17 -17.20 -7.69
N THR A 38 -12.19 -16.56 -8.32
CA THR A 38 -10.80 -16.57 -7.86
C THR A 38 -10.44 -15.40 -6.95
N ALA A 39 -11.26 -14.37 -6.82
CA ALA A 39 -10.93 -13.21 -6.00
C ALA A 39 -11.10 -13.50 -4.50
N PRO A 40 -10.04 -13.41 -3.66
CA PRO A 40 -10.13 -13.62 -2.21
C PRO A 40 -11.22 -12.81 -1.51
N ALA A 41 -11.37 -11.53 -1.89
CA ALA A 41 -12.34 -10.63 -1.26
C ALA A 41 -13.79 -11.13 -1.38
N ARG A 42 -14.12 -11.91 -2.42
CA ARG A 42 -15.45 -12.52 -2.60
C ARG A 42 -15.87 -13.37 -1.41
N TYR A 43 -14.92 -13.95 -0.71
CA TYR A 43 -15.14 -14.91 0.37
C TYR A 43 -14.97 -14.30 1.75
N SER A 44 -14.60 -13.02 1.83
CA SER A 44 -14.50 -12.31 3.10
C SER A 44 -15.88 -11.95 3.63
N ARG A 45 -16.09 -12.17 4.92
CA ARG A 45 -17.27 -11.71 5.67
C ARG A 45 -17.29 -10.20 5.87
N ALA A 46 -16.19 -9.49 5.62
CA ALA A 46 -16.14 -8.03 5.74
C ALA A 46 -16.97 -7.33 4.66
N TYR A 47 -17.17 -7.95 3.50
CA TYR A 47 -17.94 -7.36 2.41
C TYR A 47 -19.38 -7.86 2.43
N ILE A 48 -20.34 -6.93 2.45
CA ILE A 48 -21.76 -7.26 2.30
C ILE A 48 -22.12 -7.63 0.86
N ARG A 49 -21.29 -7.19 -0.09
CA ARG A 49 -21.45 -7.42 -1.53
C ARG A 49 -20.08 -7.37 -2.19
N PHE A 50 -19.82 -8.31 -3.08
CA PHE A 50 -18.65 -8.32 -3.94
C PHE A 50 -19.06 -8.10 -5.40
N VAL A 51 -18.31 -7.24 -6.10
CA VAL A 51 -18.57 -6.85 -7.48
C VAL A 51 -17.35 -7.25 -8.30
N ARG A 52 -17.58 -8.14 -9.26
CA ARG A 52 -16.56 -8.56 -10.22
C ARG A 52 -16.40 -7.48 -11.28
N VAL A 53 -15.17 -7.02 -11.46
CA VAL A 53 -14.75 -6.18 -12.59
C VAL A 53 -14.10 -7.10 -13.62
N ARG A 54 -14.59 -7.09 -14.86
CA ARG A 54 -14.12 -8.02 -15.91
C ARG A 54 -13.04 -7.43 -16.79
N SER A 55 -13.22 -6.17 -17.19
CA SER A 55 -12.29 -5.50 -18.10
C SER A 55 -12.02 -4.08 -17.66
N GLU A 56 -13.05 -3.34 -17.26
CA GLU A 56 -12.91 -1.91 -16.98
C GLU A 56 -13.64 -1.51 -15.70
N TRP A 57 -13.05 -0.55 -14.97
CA TRP A 57 -13.65 0.00 -13.77
C TRP A 57 -14.91 0.85 -14.04
N SER A 58 -15.19 1.17 -15.31
CA SER A 58 -16.47 1.77 -15.72
C SER A 58 -17.68 0.90 -15.34
N GLU A 59 -17.50 -0.42 -15.22
CA GLU A 59 -18.53 -1.37 -14.82
C GLU A 59 -19.11 -1.10 -13.41
N ILE A 60 -18.34 -0.48 -12.52
CA ILE A 60 -18.78 -0.21 -11.13
C ILE A 60 -19.43 1.17 -10.97
N PHE A 61 -19.47 2.01 -12.00
CA PHE A 61 -20.01 3.37 -11.93
C PHE A 61 -21.47 3.46 -11.50
N PRO A 62 -22.37 2.54 -11.91
CA PRO A 62 -23.74 2.55 -11.44
C PRO A 62 -23.85 2.46 -9.91
N LEU A 63 -22.86 1.85 -9.24
CA LEU A 63 -22.84 1.70 -7.78
C LEU A 63 -22.45 2.99 -7.06
N TRP A 64 -21.86 3.98 -7.75
CA TRP A 64 -21.38 5.21 -7.12
C TRP A 64 -22.51 6.03 -6.51
N LYS A 65 -23.71 5.94 -7.08
CA LYS A 65 -24.91 6.62 -6.56
C LYS A 65 -25.37 6.07 -5.21
N ASP A 66 -24.97 4.84 -4.88
CA ASP A 66 -25.43 4.10 -3.72
C ASP A 66 -24.41 4.05 -2.57
N VAL A 67 -23.26 4.72 -2.72
CA VAL A 67 -22.13 4.65 -1.76
C VAL A 67 -21.80 6.03 -1.21
N ASP A 68 -21.47 6.06 0.08
CA ASP A 68 -21.13 7.28 0.82
C ASP A 68 -19.61 7.58 0.76
N LEU A 69 -18.79 6.55 0.50
CA LEU A 69 -17.33 6.65 0.46
C LEU A 69 -16.76 5.67 -0.57
N ILE A 70 -15.85 6.14 -1.42
CA ILE A 70 -15.03 5.29 -2.30
C ILE A 70 -13.56 5.36 -1.83
N VAL A 71 -12.96 4.20 -1.59
CA VAL A 71 -11.55 4.05 -1.22
C VAL A 71 -10.83 3.26 -2.30
N PRO A 72 -10.10 3.93 -3.20
CA PRO A 72 -9.41 3.24 -4.26
C PRO A 72 -8.13 2.58 -3.72
N PHE A 73 -7.90 1.32 -4.05
CA PHE A 73 -6.62 0.64 -3.91
C PHE A 73 -6.15 0.19 -5.30
N GLY A 74 -4.83 0.06 -5.49
CA GLY A 74 -4.28 -0.31 -6.80
C GLY A 74 -3.71 0.85 -7.59
N GLU A 75 -2.90 0.53 -8.60
CA GLU A 75 -2.47 1.51 -9.62
C GLU A 75 -3.67 1.99 -10.45
N GLU A 76 -4.71 1.17 -10.51
CA GLU A 76 -5.97 1.46 -11.17
C GLU A 76 -6.75 2.59 -10.49
N ALA A 77 -6.38 2.95 -9.25
CA ALA A 77 -6.89 4.14 -8.58
C ALA A 77 -6.84 5.36 -9.49
N LYS A 78 -5.73 5.54 -10.24
CA LYS A 78 -5.57 6.65 -11.19
C LYS A 78 -6.66 6.66 -12.26
N ALA A 79 -6.93 5.50 -12.86
CA ALA A 79 -7.93 5.37 -13.92
C ALA A 79 -9.34 5.63 -13.40
N ILE A 80 -9.67 5.06 -12.24
CA ILE A 80 -10.96 5.27 -11.57
C ILE A 80 -11.16 6.75 -11.30
N LEU A 81 -10.16 7.42 -10.74
CA LEU A 81 -10.26 8.82 -10.33
C LEU A 81 -10.37 9.79 -11.49
N ARG A 82 -9.60 9.58 -12.57
CA ARG A 82 -9.73 10.39 -13.80
C ARG A 82 -11.17 10.37 -14.33
N GLN A 83 -11.85 9.23 -14.20
CA GLN A 83 -13.24 9.10 -14.61
C GLN A 83 -14.23 9.62 -13.53
N CYS A 84 -13.89 9.51 -12.25
CA CYS A 84 -14.67 10.03 -11.11
C CYS A 84 -14.76 11.56 -11.06
N CYS A 85 -13.73 12.30 -11.48
CA CYS A 85 -13.70 13.76 -11.38
C CYS A 85 -14.88 14.45 -12.08
N MET A 86 -15.63 13.73 -12.92
CA MET A 86 -16.85 14.22 -13.58
C MET A 86 -18.15 14.04 -12.77
N VAL A 87 -18.16 13.22 -11.71
CA VAL A 87 -19.38 12.80 -10.99
C VAL A 87 -19.24 13.12 -9.50
N SER A 88 -19.72 14.30 -9.09
CA SER A 88 -19.89 14.75 -7.68
C SER A 88 -18.74 14.40 -6.71
N MET A 89 -17.83 15.37 -6.50
CA MET A 89 -16.55 15.22 -5.79
C MET A 89 -16.62 14.97 -4.27
N GLN A 90 -17.79 14.97 -3.63
CA GLN A 90 -17.84 15.13 -2.17
C GLN A 90 -17.49 13.88 -1.35
N ASN A 91 -17.45 12.68 -1.95
CA ASN A 91 -17.47 11.41 -1.21
C ASN A 91 -16.37 10.40 -1.62
N ILE A 92 -15.29 10.85 -2.25
CA ILE A 92 -14.20 9.97 -2.70
C ILE A 92 -12.95 10.35 -1.91
N ILE A 93 -12.26 9.35 -1.34
CA ILE A 93 -10.86 9.56 -0.94
C ILE A 93 -10.08 9.61 -2.25
N HIS A 94 -9.87 10.84 -2.70
CA HIS A 94 -9.32 11.23 -3.99
C HIS A 94 -7.85 10.86 -4.10
N HIS A 95 -7.41 10.71 -5.34
CA HIS A 95 -6.07 11.10 -5.75
C HIS A 95 -6.24 12.29 -6.70
N ASN A 96 -5.54 13.37 -6.41
CA ASN A 96 -5.62 14.60 -7.21
C ASN A 96 -4.82 14.39 -8.50
N PRO A 97 -5.43 14.50 -9.70
CA PRO A 97 -4.73 14.28 -10.97
C PRO A 97 -3.65 15.34 -11.28
N LEU A 98 -3.60 16.46 -10.54
CA LEU A 98 -2.61 17.53 -10.75
C LEU A 98 -1.16 17.13 -10.40
N TRP A 99 -0.92 15.91 -9.90
CA TRP A 99 0.39 15.50 -9.39
C TRP A 99 1.33 14.85 -10.41
N ASP A 100 0.86 14.49 -11.60
CA ASP A 100 1.70 13.73 -12.54
C ASP A 100 2.76 14.64 -13.24
N ASP A 101 2.51 15.93 -13.49
CA ASP A 101 3.46 16.81 -14.22
C ASP A 101 3.86 18.11 -13.48
N GLU A 102 2.96 18.77 -12.74
CA GLU A 102 3.24 20.10 -12.11
C GLU A 102 3.89 20.02 -10.72
N PHE A 103 3.96 18.83 -10.12
CA PHE A 103 4.46 18.63 -8.77
C PHE A 103 5.93 19.04 -8.60
N TYR A 104 6.76 18.62 -9.56
CA TYR A 104 8.19 18.93 -9.54
C TYR A 104 8.42 20.42 -9.81
N ASP A 105 7.70 21.02 -10.76
CA ASP A 105 7.83 22.44 -11.10
C ASP A 105 7.46 23.33 -9.90
N PHE A 106 6.38 23.00 -9.18
CA PHE A 106 5.97 23.73 -7.97
C PHE A 106 7.04 23.72 -6.87
N PHE A 107 7.77 22.62 -6.70
CA PHE A 107 8.80 22.49 -5.66
C PHE A 107 10.16 23.04 -6.10
N VAL A 108 10.53 22.85 -7.36
CA VAL A 108 11.77 23.39 -7.94
C VAL A 108 11.73 24.92 -7.93
N ASP A 109 10.59 25.53 -8.27
CA ASP A 109 10.44 26.99 -8.19
C ASP A 109 10.57 27.51 -6.75
N TYR A 110 10.21 26.70 -5.75
CA TYR A 110 10.32 27.11 -4.34
C TYR A 110 11.76 27.13 -3.83
N GLU A 111 12.63 26.21 -4.26
CA GLU A 111 14.08 26.27 -3.98
C GLU A 111 14.77 27.47 -4.66
N THR A 112 14.23 28.00 -5.77
CA THR A 112 14.82 29.15 -6.49
C THR A 112 14.66 30.50 -5.79
N SER A 113 13.95 30.57 -4.67
CA SER A 113 13.95 31.76 -3.80
C SER A 113 15.17 31.84 -2.87
N SER A 114 16.06 30.83 -2.91
CA SER A 114 17.41 30.87 -2.32
C SER A 114 18.44 31.08 -3.44
N PRO A 115 19.42 32.02 -3.31
CA PRO A 115 20.16 32.60 -4.44
C PRO A 115 21.33 31.74 -4.91
N VAL A 116 21.13 30.46 -5.20
CA VAL A 116 22.15 29.59 -5.82
C VAL A 116 21.54 28.82 -6.98
N HIS A 117 21.47 29.47 -8.14
CA HIS A 117 21.10 28.84 -9.40
C HIS A 117 22.14 27.79 -9.82
N ARG A 118 21.72 26.52 -9.91
CA ARG A 118 22.30 25.57 -10.86
C ARG A 118 21.17 24.89 -11.64
N PRO A 119 21.29 24.73 -12.97
CA PRO A 119 20.38 23.91 -13.74
C PRO A 119 20.44 22.47 -13.21
N TRP A 120 19.31 21.97 -12.72
CA TRP A 120 19.19 20.64 -12.12
C TRP A 120 19.18 19.59 -13.23
N LYS A 121 20.31 18.93 -13.45
CA LYS A 121 20.32 17.59 -14.07
C LYS A 121 19.58 16.66 -13.11
N PRO A 122 18.76 15.69 -13.57
CA PRO A 122 18.24 14.65 -12.68
C PRO A 122 19.46 14.03 -11.98
N PRO A 123 19.64 14.24 -10.67
CA PRO A 123 20.81 13.78 -9.98
C PRO A 123 20.81 12.27 -10.11
N GLY A 124 22.00 11.68 -10.23
CA GLY A 124 22.13 10.24 -10.01
C GLY A 124 21.39 9.88 -8.72
N ARG A 125 20.69 8.74 -8.70
CA ARG A 125 19.86 8.33 -7.56
C ARG A 125 20.60 8.63 -6.26
N PRO A 126 20.07 9.51 -5.38
CA PRO A 126 20.79 9.90 -4.18
C PRO A 126 21.13 8.65 -3.37
N GLN A 127 22.39 8.53 -2.97
CA GLN A 127 22.87 7.39 -2.19
C GLN A 127 22.52 7.64 -0.72
N GLY A 128 21.66 6.82 -0.13
CA GLY A 128 21.26 6.95 1.27
C GLY A 128 20.24 5.92 1.68
N ILE A 129 19.73 6.05 2.91
CA ILE A 129 18.67 5.18 3.43
C ILE A 129 17.33 5.74 2.96
N SER A 130 16.50 4.89 2.35
CA SER A 130 15.15 5.29 1.94
C SER A 130 14.17 5.19 3.11
N TYR A 131 13.31 6.20 3.20
CA TYR A 131 12.19 6.26 4.12
C TYR A 131 10.94 6.65 3.36
N THR A 132 9.79 6.09 3.74
CA THR A 132 8.51 6.50 3.14
C THR A 132 7.54 6.89 4.23
N ALA A 133 7.02 8.12 4.16
CA ALA A 133 5.95 8.59 5.04
C ALA A 133 4.60 8.31 4.38
N HIS A 134 3.77 7.50 5.02
CA HIS A 134 2.42 7.15 4.57
C HIS A 134 1.39 7.87 5.41
N VAL A 135 0.50 8.58 4.74
CA VAL A 135 -0.42 9.50 5.39
C VAL A 135 -1.80 9.40 4.74
N LEU A 136 -2.83 9.34 5.58
CA LEU A 136 -4.19 9.66 5.16
C LEU A 136 -4.43 11.12 5.52
N VAL A 137 -4.65 11.95 4.51
CA VAL A 137 -4.89 13.38 4.63
C VAL A 137 -6.37 13.63 4.46
N HIS A 138 -7.00 14.38 5.36
CA HIS A 138 -8.34 14.95 5.17
C HIS A 138 -8.26 16.48 5.31
N GLY A 139 -8.35 17.19 4.18
CA GLY A 139 -8.10 18.62 4.10
C GLY A 139 -6.69 18.96 4.61
N ILE A 140 -6.59 19.93 5.51
CA ILE A 140 -5.32 20.33 6.14
C ILE A 140 -4.83 19.33 7.21
N ALA A 141 -5.67 18.40 7.66
CA ALA A 141 -5.39 17.54 8.80
C ALA A 141 -4.86 16.17 8.37
N LEU A 142 -3.73 15.77 8.97
CA LEU A 142 -3.20 14.41 8.83
C LEU A 142 -3.99 13.49 9.78
N GLN A 143 -4.74 12.54 9.22
CA GLN A 143 -5.52 11.57 9.99
C GLN A 143 -4.67 10.39 10.45
N THR A 144 -3.71 9.97 9.62
CA THR A 144 -2.75 8.90 9.94
C THR A 144 -1.35 9.35 9.54
N PHE A 145 -0.33 8.84 10.22
CA PHE A 145 1.06 9.02 9.83
C PHE A 145 1.86 7.79 10.25
N VAL A 146 2.43 7.10 9.26
CA VAL A 146 3.30 5.95 9.47
C VAL A 146 4.56 6.16 8.66
N LEU A 147 5.71 6.14 9.33
CA LEU A 147 7.00 6.20 8.68
C LEU A 147 7.56 4.79 8.55
N THR A 148 8.01 4.43 7.35
CA THR A 148 8.64 3.14 7.10
C THR A 148 10.03 3.31 6.49
N THR A 149 10.85 2.27 6.55
CA THR A 149 12.14 2.17 5.85
C THR A 149 12.31 0.81 5.20
N SER A 150 12.91 0.80 4.02
CA SER A 150 13.28 -0.43 3.30
C SER A 150 14.49 -1.14 3.91
N SER A 151 15.30 -0.44 4.70
CA SER A 151 16.58 -0.95 5.24
C SER A 151 16.45 -2.14 6.19
N GLY A 152 15.29 -2.30 6.82
CA GLY A 152 14.98 -3.46 7.68
C GLY A 152 14.11 -4.53 7.02
N GLY A 153 13.65 -4.29 5.79
CA GLY A 153 12.79 -5.22 5.04
C GLY A 153 13.55 -6.45 4.53
N LEU A 154 12.85 -7.58 4.42
CA LEU A 154 13.40 -8.84 3.88
C LEU A 154 13.46 -8.89 2.35
N GLY A 155 13.29 -7.74 1.68
CA GLY A 155 13.25 -7.63 0.23
C GLY A 155 12.77 -6.26 -0.23
N PRO A 156 12.66 -6.04 -1.55
CA PRO A 156 12.29 -4.74 -2.13
C PRO A 156 10.89 -4.25 -1.75
N GLU A 157 10.02 -5.13 -1.27
CA GLU A 157 8.66 -4.81 -0.81
C GLU A 157 8.51 -4.94 0.72
N GLY A 158 9.57 -5.40 1.40
CA GLY A 158 9.60 -5.45 2.85
C GLY A 158 9.85 -4.05 3.41
N PHE A 159 9.22 -3.75 4.54
CA PHE A 159 9.46 -2.50 5.24
C PHE A 159 9.44 -2.71 6.75
N ASP A 160 10.21 -1.88 7.45
CA ASP A 160 10.16 -1.75 8.90
C ASP A 160 9.51 -0.42 9.28
N VAL A 161 8.73 -0.42 10.35
CA VAL A 161 8.09 0.79 10.88
C VAL A 161 9.08 1.53 11.76
N VAL A 162 9.32 2.80 11.44
CA VAL A 162 10.11 3.70 12.28
C VAL A 162 9.25 4.15 13.46
N PRO A 163 9.66 3.92 14.71
CA PRO A 163 8.85 4.26 15.88
C PRO A 163 8.67 5.76 16.03
N ALA A 164 7.56 6.17 16.65
CA ALA A 164 7.26 7.57 16.92
C ALA A 164 8.29 8.27 17.83
N SER A 165 9.07 7.50 18.59
CA SER A 165 10.17 7.99 19.44
C SER A 165 11.42 8.37 18.65
N ASP A 166 11.54 7.93 17.39
CA ASP A 166 12.69 8.27 16.55
C ASP A 166 12.68 9.77 16.20
N PRO A 167 13.81 10.51 16.37
CA PRO A 167 13.88 11.92 16.00
C PRO A 167 13.51 12.19 14.54
N LEU A 168 13.86 11.27 13.62
CA LEU A 168 13.56 11.39 12.21
C LEU A 168 12.05 11.32 11.95
N HIS A 169 11.31 10.53 12.74
CA HIS A 169 9.85 10.47 12.64
C HIS A 169 9.23 11.85 12.85
N LYS A 170 9.68 12.61 13.85
CA LYS A 170 9.16 13.96 14.11
C LYS A 170 9.50 14.93 12.97
N ILE A 171 10.75 14.89 12.48
CA ILE A 171 11.21 15.78 11.40
C ILE A 171 10.39 15.55 10.13
N LEU A 172 10.23 14.29 9.73
CA LEU A 172 9.47 13.93 8.52
C LEU A 172 7.97 14.16 8.71
N TYR A 173 7.44 14.01 9.93
CA TYR A 173 6.07 14.39 10.25
C TYR A 173 5.83 15.89 10.08
N ASP A 174 6.69 16.73 10.65
CA ASP A 174 6.58 18.19 10.56
C ASP A 174 6.72 18.65 9.10
N PHE A 175 7.67 18.07 8.35
CA PHE A 175 7.79 18.28 6.90
C PHE A 175 6.50 17.92 6.16
N THR A 176 5.97 16.71 6.38
CA THR A 176 4.77 16.24 5.68
C THR A 176 3.54 17.06 6.02
N LYS A 177 3.44 17.56 7.26
CA LYS A 177 2.38 18.45 7.70
C LYS A 177 2.46 19.80 6.99
N GLU A 178 3.64 20.41 6.93
CA GLU A 178 3.86 21.69 6.24
C GLU A 178 3.62 21.56 4.74
N PHE A 179 4.14 20.49 4.14
CA PHE A 179 3.89 20.10 2.76
C PHE A 179 2.38 19.99 2.48
N ASN A 180 1.65 19.28 3.33
CA ASN A 180 0.21 19.10 3.19
C ASN A 180 -0.56 20.41 3.33
N TRP A 181 -0.18 21.24 4.30
CA TRP A 181 -0.80 22.53 4.56
C TRP A 181 -0.70 23.45 3.35
N ARG A 182 0.49 23.56 2.76
CA ARG A 182 0.73 24.40 1.58
C ARG A 182 -0.08 23.93 0.38
N TRP A 183 -0.18 22.61 0.19
CA TRP A 183 -0.90 22.05 -0.94
C TRP A 183 -2.43 22.15 -0.81
N ASN A 184 -2.98 21.73 0.34
CA ASN A 184 -4.42 21.73 0.57
C ASN A 184 -5.03 23.12 0.76
N TYR A 185 -4.22 24.18 0.73
CA TYR A 185 -4.72 25.55 0.75
C TYR A 185 -5.62 25.85 -0.47
N VAL A 186 -5.37 25.20 -1.61
CA VAL A 186 -6.13 25.46 -2.84
C VAL A 186 -7.50 24.81 -2.81
N GLN A 187 -7.59 23.54 -2.40
CA GLN A 187 -8.85 22.81 -2.26
C GLN A 187 -8.67 21.68 -1.23
N PRO A 188 -9.60 21.52 -0.26
CA PRO A 188 -9.52 20.44 0.72
C PRO A 188 -9.90 19.10 0.08
N TYR A 189 -9.01 18.12 0.15
CA TYR A 189 -9.27 16.75 -0.31
C TYR A 189 -9.03 15.72 0.78
N ALA A 190 -9.71 14.58 0.69
CA ALA A 190 -9.31 13.38 1.41
C ALA A 190 -8.45 12.53 0.47
N MET A 191 -7.20 12.20 0.82
CA MET A 191 -6.32 11.39 -0.04
C MET A 191 -5.32 10.58 0.76
N HIS A 192 -4.83 9.48 0.16
CA HIS A 192 -3.58 8.87 0.58
C HIS A 192 -2.42 9.65 0.01
N LEU A 193 -1.41 9.86 0.83
CA LEU A 193 -0.18 10.53 0.45
C LEU A 193 1.01 9.72 0.98
N ASN A 194 1.82 9.22 0.07
CA ASN A 194 3.13 8.65 0.33
C ASN A 194 4.20 9.62 -0.15
N LEU A 195 5.17 9.91 0.70
CA LEU A 195 6.34 10.73 0.38
C LEU A 195 7.60 9.89 0.59
N ASP A 196 8.38 9.70 -0.46
CA ASP A 196 9.64 8.95 -0.45
C ASP A 196 10.81 9.90 -0.21
N PHE A 197 11.53 9.67 0.88
CA PHE A 197 12.70 10.43 1.28
C PHE A 197 13.95 9.56 1.18
N VAL A 198 15.06 10.19 0.79
CA VAL A 198 16.40 9.63 0.96
C VAL A 198 17.13 10.48 1.99
N VAL A 199 17.64 9.81 3.02
CA VAL A 199 18.42 10.44 4.08
C VAL A 199 19.88 10.08 3.87
N THR A 200 20.72 11.10 3.68
CA THR A 200 22.17 10.97 3.53
C THR A 200 22.85 11.59 4.74
N GLU A 201 23.87 10.92 5.26
CA GLU A 201 24.70 11.44 6.34
C GLU A 201 25.96 12.04 5.72
N GLU A 202 26.15 13.34 5.90
CA GLU A 202 27.32 14.09 5.43
C GLU A 202 28.12 14.54 6.65
N VAL A 203 29.43 14.31 6.64
CA VAL A 203 30.33 14.79 7.70
C VAL A 203 30.78 16.20 7.34
N SER A 204 30.41 17.19 8.15
CA SER A 204 30.89 18.56 8.07
C SER A 204 31.84 18.89 9.22
N ASP A 205 32.55 20.01 9.12
CA ASP A 205 33.43 20.52 10.19
C ASP A 205 32.68 20.76 11.52
N SER A 206 31.36 20.93 11.46
CA SER A 206 30.47 21.14 12.61
C SER A 206 29.83 19.86 13.16
N GLY A 207 30.06 18.69 12.54
CA GLY A 207 29.51 17.40 12.98
C GLY A 207 28.91 16.57 11.85
N VAL A 208 28.04 15.63 12.21
CA VAL A 208 27.30 14.81 11.22
C VAL A 208 26.00 15.51 10.88
N LEU A 209 25.85 15.97 9.63
CA LEU A 209 24.64 16.53 9.09
C LEU A 209 23.81 15.45 8.40
N LYS A 210 22.52 15.35 8.76
CA LYS A 210 21.56 14.52 8.04
C LYS A 210 20.86 15.37 6.98
N LYS A 211 21.15 15.11 5.73
CA LYS A 211 20.46 15.73 4.60
C LYS A 211 19.28 14.85 4.20
N ILE A 212 18.10 15.43 4.22
CA ILE A 212 16.85 14.76 3.86
C ILE A 212 16.43 15.29 2.50
N THR A 213 16.22 14.41 1.53
CA THR A 213 15.80 14.77 0.18
C THR A 213 14.51 14.04 -0.16
N LEU A 214 13.46 14.78 -0.51
CA LEU A 214 12.24 14.20 -1.09
C LEU A 214 12.55 13.76 -2.53
N VAL A 215 12.36 12.48 -2.83
CA VAL A 215 12.73 11.88 -4.12
C VAL A 215 11.51 11.59 -4.97
N ALA A 216 10.44 11.07 -4.35
CA ALA A 216 9.23 10.70 -5.05
C ALA A 216 8.00 10.84 -4.14
N HIS A 217 6.83 10.70 -4.73
CA HIS A 217 5.57 10.63 -4.03
C HIS A 217 4.64 9.63 -4.72
N SER A 218 3.61 9.18 -4.01
CA SER A 218 2.53 8.38 -4.58
C SER A 218 1.25 8.61 -3.78
N MET A 219 0.09 8.46 -4.42
CA MET A 219 -1.19 8.49 -3.73
C MET A 219 -1.87 7.13 -3.63
N ALA A 220 -1.17 6.06 -4.00
CA ALA A 220 -1.68 4.72 -3.76
C ALA A 220 -1.71 4.45 -2.24
N PRO A 221 -2.75 3.81 -1.68
CA PRO A 221 -2.70 3.38 -0.29
C PRO A 221 -1.53 2.42 -0.09
N HIS A 222 -0.74 2.64 0.96
CA HIS A 222 0.40 1.78 1.27
C HIS A 222 0.02 0.60 2.18
N ASP A 223 0.78 -0.49 2.10
CA ASP A 223 0.51 -1.73 2.84
C ASP A 223 0.68 -1.61 4.37
N SER A 224 1.30 -0.53 4.85
CA SER A 224 1.35 -0.18 6.28
C SER A 224 -0.03 0.02 6.91
N ILE A 225 -1.08 0.24 6.09
CA ILE A 225 -2.49 0.23 6.53
C ILE A 225 -2.86 -1.07 7.25
N ILE A 226 -2.27 -2.21 6.86
CA ILE A 226 -2.52 -3.51 7.49
C ILE A 226 -2.11 -3.48 8.97
N LEU A 227 -0.97 -2.85 9.27
CA LEU A 227 -0.47 -2.70 10.64
C LEU A 227 -1.37 -1.76 11.45
N LEU A 228 -1.81 -0.64 10.85
CA LEU A 228 -2.75 0.27 11.51
C LEU A 228 -4.11 -0.39 11.77
N ALA A 229 -4.61 -1.18 10.82
CA ALA A 229 -5.89 -1.87 10.92
C ALA A 229 -5.85 -3.00 11.97
N SER A 230 -4.74 -3.74 12.05
CA SER A 230 -4.57 -4.78 13.08
C SER A 230 -4.39 -4.18 14.48
N LEU A 231 -3.58 -3.13 14.62
CA LEU A 231 -3.31 -2.53 15.94
C LEU A 231 -4.46 -1.66 16.45
N GLN A 232 -5.12 -0.89 15.57
CA GLN A 232 -6.08 0.15 15.97
C GLN A 232 -7.31 0.19 15.04
N PRO A 233 -8.06 -0.91 14.86
CA PRO A 233 -9.13 -1.04 13.85
C PRO A 233 -10.22 0.03 14.00
N LYS A 234 -10.64 0.32 15.25
CA LYS A 234 -11.64 1.35 15.53
C LYS A 234 -11.18 2.74 15.10
N ARG A 235 -9.91 3.07 15.33
CA ARG A 235 -9.36 4.41 15.07
C ARG A 235 -9.11 4.61 13.59
N ILE A 236 -8.59 3.60 12.88
CA ILE A 236 -8.42 3.70 11.42
C ILE A 236 -9.79 3.77 10.73
N ALA A 237 -10.77 2.95 11.13
CA ALA A 237 -12.11 3.04 10.55
C ALA A 237 -12.71 4.44 10.74
N LYS A 238 -12.58 5.02 11.94
CA LYS A 238 -12.99 6.40 12.22
C LYS A 238 -12.23 7.44 11.38
N ALA A 239 -10.94 7.22 11.12
CA ALA A 239 -10.13 8.11 10.29
C ALA A 239 -10.67 8.18 8.86
N TYR A 240 -10.98 7.04 8.24
CA TYR A 240 -11.58 6.98 6.89
C TYR A 240 -13.03 7.42 6.85
N ALA A 241 -13.78 7.14 7.91
CA ALA A 241 -15.20 7.45 8.02
C ALA A 241 -15.50 8.94 8.25
N ARG A 242 -14.49 9.73 8.63
CA ARG A 242 -14.68 11.13 8.93
C ARG A 242 -14.91 11.92 7.64
N ASN A 243 -15.95 12.74 7.64
CA ASN A 243 -16.20 13.69 6.56
C ASN A 243 -15.04 14.69 6.46
N ALA A 244 -14.49 14.89 5.26
CA ALA A 244 -13.39 15.82 5.01
C ALA A 244 -13.71 17.26 5.46
N TYR A 245 -15.00 17.63 5.50
CA TYR A 245 -15.48 18.95 5.90
C TYR A 245 -15.71 19.13 7.40
N GLU A 246 -15.73 18.04 8.18
CA GLU A 246 -15.74 18.20 9.64
C GLU A 246 -14.39 18.74 10.07
N ASN A 247 -14.34 20.05 10.35
CA ASN A 247 -13.23 20.80 10.94
C ASN A 247 -12.88 20.31 12.35
N SER A 248 -12.64 19.01 12.49
CA SER A 248 -12.14 18.47 13.73
C SER A 248 -10.63 18.71 13.73
N HIS A 249 -10.19 19.59 14.62
CA HIS A 249 -8.83 19.57 15.09
C HIS A 249 -8.59 18.24 15.83
N THR A 250 -8.34 17.15 15.10
CA THR A 250 -7.70 16.00 15.71
C THR A 250 -6.37 16.47 16.22
N LYS A 251 -6.23 16.48 17.55
CA LYS A 251 -5.03 16.99 18.21
C LYS A 251 -3.77 16.25 17.74
N TYR A 252 -3.89 14.98 17.33
CA TYR A 252 -2.80 14.16 16.82
C TYR A 252 -3.26 13.11 15.79
N PRO A 253 -2.47 12.82 14.75
CA PRO A 253 -2.71 11.73 13.80
C PRO A 253 -2.65 10.37 14.50
N LEU A 254 -3.20 9.36 13.83
CA LEU A 254 -2.98 7.96 14.15
C LEU A 254 -1.52 7.59 13.86
N VAL A 255 -0.75 7.26 14.90
CA VAL A 255 0.67 6.87 14.80
C VAL A 255 0.89 5.54 15.50
N ILE A 256 1.82 4.74 14.99
CA ILE A 256 2.33 3.54 15.62
C ILE A 256 3.39 3.95 16.65
N LYS A 257 3.05 3.87 17.95
CA LYS A 257 3.88 4.42 19.03
C LYS A 257 5.15 3.63 19.30
N GLU A 258 5.04 2.30 19.31
CA GLU A 258 6.14 1.40 19.61
C GLU A 258 6.58 0.73 18.33
N ALA A 259 7.90 0.51 18.21
CA ALA A 259 8.46 -0.36 17.18
C ALA A 259 7.92 -1.76 17.45
N SER A 260 6.76 -2.07 16.87
CA SER A 260 6.28 -3.43 16.84
C SER A 260 7.38 -4.24 16.15
N THR A 261 7.78 -5.37 16.74
CA THR A 261 8.58 -6.40 16.07
C THR A 261 7.95 -6.89 14.75
N MET A 262 6.75 -6.41 14.43
CA MET A 262 6.11 -6.53 13.13
C MET A 262 6.93 -5.84 12.04
N ARG A 263 7.79 -6.65 11.42
CA ARG A 263 8.29 -6.45 10.07
C ARG A 263 7.14 -6.64 9.09
N GLY A 264 7.16 -5.89 7.99
CA GLY A 264 5.99 -5.53 7.19
C GLY A 264 5.02 -6.65 6.81
N THR A 265 5.05 -6.98 5.53
CA THR A 265 4.07 -7.79 4.82
C THR A 265 4.63 -9.20 4.64
N PHE A 266 3.87 -10.21 5.07
CA PHE A 266 4.20 -11.62 4.96
C PHE A 266 3.04 -12.34 4.27
N SER A 267 3.36 -12.99 3.15
CA SER A 267 2.50 -13.97 2.52
C SER A 267 3.19 -15.33 2.44
N LEU A 268 2.48 -16.38 2.85
CA LEU A 268 2.96 -17.77 2.85
C LEU A 268 3.50 -18.15 1.47
N GLN A 269 2.79 -17.74 0.42
CA GLN A 269 3.18 -18.05 -0.96
C GLN A 269 4.53 -17.46 -1.31
N ARG A 270 4.77 -16.21 -0.94
CA ARG A 270 6.04 -15.56 -1.16
C ARG A 270 7.15 -16.26 -0.38
N VAL A 271 6.90 -16.57 0.89
CA VAL A 271 7.85 -17.32 1.73
C VAL A 271 8.20 -18.68 1.09
N VAL A 272 7.20 -19.40 0.58
CA VAL A 272 7.40 -20.68 -0.10
C VAL A 272 8.15 -20.52 -1.43
N LEU A 273 7.80 -19.53 -2.25
CA LEU A 273 8.48 -19.27 -3.53
C LEU A 273 9.93 -18.84 -3.30
N GLU A 274 10.20 -17.97 -2.33
CA GLU A 274 11.54 -17.56 -1.96
C GLU A 274 12.36 -18.75 -1.41
N LEU A 275 11.73 -19.67 -0.66
CA LEU A 275 12.36 -20.90 -0.20
C LEU A 275 12.72 -21.82 -1.37
N VAL A 276 11.78 -22.07 -2.28
CA VAL A 276 12.01 -22.91 -3.47
C VAL A 276 13.11 -22.29 -4.35
N ALA A 277 13.06 -20.99 -4.60
CA ALA A 277 14.07 -20.28 -5.38
C ALA A 277 15.45 -20.37 -4.71
N SER A 278 15.53 -20.20 -3.38
CA SER A 278 16.77 -20.29 -2.63
C SER A 278 17.34 -21.72 -2.61
N LEU A 279 16.49 -22.75 -2.54
CA LEU A 279 16.90 -24.15 -2.66
C LEU A 279 17.43 -24.47 -4.06
N VAL A 280 16.74 -24.03 -5.12
CA VAL A 280 17.19 -24.22 -6.51
C VAL A 280 18.54 -23.54 -6.75
N LEU A 281 18.70 -22.30 -6.25
CA LEU A 281 19.95 -21.57 -6.36
C LEU A 281 21.07 -22.26 -5.56
N PHE A 282 20.79 -22.75 -4.35
CA PHE A 282 21.75 -23.49 -3.54
C PHE A 282 22.25 -24.75 -4.26
N VAL A 283 21.33 -25.53 -4.85
CA VAL A 283 21.69 -26.74 -5.60
C VAL A 283 22.49 -26.41 -6.85
N THR A 284 22.05 -25.43 -7.65
CA THR A 284 22.71 -25.07 -8.92
C THR A 284 24.07 -24.39 -8.73
N THR A 285 24.26 -23.64 -7.63
CA THR A 285 25.54 -22.98 -7.29
C THR A 285 26.46 -23.85 -6.43
N TRP A 286 26.08 -25.11 -6.18
CA TRP A 286 26.84 -26.07 -5.37
C TRP A 286 27.15 -25.54 -3.96
N GLY A 287 26.16 -24.92 -3.35
CA GLY A 287 26.24 -24.46 -1.96
C GLY A 287 26.93 -23.12 -1.74
N LYS A 288 27.35 -22.40 -2.79
CA LYS A 288 27.95 -21.06 -2.64
C LYS A 288 26.99 -20.05 -2.02
N GLU A 289 25.68 -20.25 -2.19
CA GLU A 289 24.61 -19.36 -1.69
C GLU A 289 23.96 -19.84 -0.38
N TRP A 290 24.69 -20.58 0.47
CA TRP A 290 24.14 -21.12 1.73
C TRP A 290 23.57 -20.06 2.67
N ARG A 291 24.15 -18.85 2.68
CA ARG A 291 23.70 -17.73 3.52
C ARG A 291 22.24 -17.36 3.19
N ARG A 292 21.92 -17.23 1.90
CA ARG A 292 20.56 -16.91 1.44
C ARG A 292 19.57 -17.98 1.86
N LEU A 293 19.94 -19.26 1.71
CA LEU A 293 19.11 -20.37 2.17
C LEU A 293 18.86 -20.31 3.68
N ALA A 294 19.90 -20.05 4.49
CA ALA A 294 19.75 -19.92 5.94
C ALA A 294 18.85 -18.73 6.33
N GLU A 295 18.99 -17.59 5.67
CA GLU A 295 18.11 -16.43 5.85
C GLU A 295 16.65 -16.77 5.53
N THR A 296 16.39 -17.47 4.41
CA THR A 296 15.04 -17.91 4.04
C THR A 296 14.48 -18.97 4.98
N VAL A 297 15.27 -19.94 5.43
CA VAL A 297 14.82 -20.95 6.42
C VAL A 297 14.48 -20.28 7.75
N MET A 298 15.30 -19.34 8.22
CA MET A 298 15.00 -18.54 9.41
C MET A 298 13.71 -17.74 9.22
N MET A 299 13.45 -17.19 8.03
CA MET A 299 12.19 -16.53 7.73
C MET A 299 11.01 -17.50 7.77
N CYS A 300 11.14 -18.72 7.22
CA CYS A 300 10.10 -19.74 7.33
C CYS A 300 9.82 -20.09 8.80
N MET A 301 10.86 -20.19 9.64
CA MET A 301 10.69 -20.42 11.08
C MET A 301 9.98 -19.26 11.77
N VAL A 302 10.37 -18.02 11.51
CA VAL A 302 9.70 -16.82 12.04
C VAL A 302 8.24 -16.80 11.57
N TRP A 303 7.98 -17.07 10.29
CA TRP A 303 6.63 -17.15 9.75
C TRP A 303 5.81 -18.26 10.44
N LEU A 304 6.38 -19.46 10.62
CA LEU A 304 5.72 -20.57 11.32
C LEU A 304 5.43 -20.25 12.80
N LEU A 305 6.37 -19.59 13.50
CA LEU A 305 6.25 -19.29 14.92
C LEU A 305 5.27 -18.14 15.20
N TYR A 306 5.25 -17.12 14.35
CA TYR A 306 4.39 -15.95 14.54
C TYR A 306 3.09 -16.00 13.72
N PHE A 307 2.98 -16.97 12.80
CA PHE A 307 1.86 -17.17 11.86
C PHE A 307 1.23 -15.86 11.41
N LYS A 308 2.07 -14.96 10.90
CA LYS A 308 1.62 -13.66 10.43
C LYS A 308 1.37 -13.75 8.94
N GLU A 309 0.10 -13.88 8.56
CA GLU A 309 -0.36 -13.78 7.18
C GLU A 309 -1.33 -12.61 7.09
N GLU A 310 -1.08 -11.67 6.18
CA GLU A 310 -1.89 -10.44 6.10
C GLU A 310 -3.36 -10.69 5.75
N MET A 311 -3.61 -11.71 4.93
CA MET A 311 -4.97 -12.06 4.53
C MET A 311 -5.67 -12.94 5.57
N TRP A 312 -4.93 -13.55 6.50
CA TRP A 312 -5.50 -14.44 7.51
C TRP A 312 -6.12 -13.64 8.66
N ASP A 313 -7.38 -13.95 8.96
CA ASP A 313 -8.06 -13.52 10.18
C ASP A 313 -8.79 -14.74 10.72
N TRP A 314 -8.66 -15.02 12.02
CA TRP A 314 -9.31 -16.19 12.65
C TRP A 314 -10.83 -16.20 12.48
N ASN A 315 -11.46 -15.03 12.38
CA ASN A 315 -12.91 -14.90 12.18
C ASN A 315 -13.30 -14.88 10.70
N ASP A 316 -12.33 -14.74 9.80
CA ASP A 316 -12.50 -14.59 8.37
C ASP A 316 -11.32 -15.19 7.57
N PRO A 317 -11.04 -16.50 7.67
CA PRO A 317 -9.86 -17.11 7.06
C PRO A 317 -10.02 -17.40 5.56
N ALA A 318 -11.25 -17.36 5.05
CA ALA A 318 -11.57 -17.78 3.68
C ALA A 318 -10.81 -17.02 2.59
N PRO A 319 -10.55 -15.69 2.68
CA PRO A 319 -9.73 -14.98 1.70
C PRO A 319 -8.31 -15.56 1.59
N ALA A 320 -7.65 -15.85 2.71
CA ALA A 320 -6.32 -16.45 2.70
C ALA A 320 -6.33 -17.85 2.10
N LEU A 321 -7.32 -18.69 2.42
CA LEU A 321 -7.44 -20.02 1.83
C LEU A 321 -7.66 -19.96 0.31
N VAL A 322 -8.49 -19.04 -0.16
CA VAL A 322 -8.74 -18.84 -1.60
C VAL A 322 -7.49 -18.33 -2.29
N GLU A 323 -6.75 -17.42 -1.64
CA GLU A 323 -5.46 -16.98 -2.13
C GLU A 323 -4.52 -18.17 -2.34
N TRP A 324 -4.34 -18.96 -1.28
CA TRP A 324 -3.41 -20.07 -1.20
C TRP A 324 -3.73 -21.22 -2.16
N PHE A 325 -4.99 -21.64 -2.19
CA PHE A 325 -5.39 -22.87 -2.86
C PHE A 325 -6.06 -22.64 -4.21
N VAL A 326 -6.48 -21.41 -4.52
CA VAL A 326 -7.20 -21.11 -5.76
C VAL A 326 -6.47 -20.07 -6.59
N ARG A 327 -6.37 -18.81 -6.12
CA ARG A 327 -5.89 -17.70 -6.95
C ARG A 327 -4.45 -17.93 -7.42
N SER A 328 -3.53 -18.20 -6.51
CA SER A 328 -2.12 -18.20 -6.87
C SER A 328 -1.64 -19.46 -7.57
N PRO A 329 -2.09 -20.69 -7.22
CA PRO A 329 -1.82 -21.86 -8.06
C PRO A 329 -2.32 -21.65 -9.49
N MET A 330 -3.46 -20.98 -9.63
CA MET A 330 -4.04 -20.67 -10.92
C MET A 330 -3.28 -19.57 -11.68
N GLN A 331 -2.85 -18.50 -11.02
CA GLN A 331 -1.97 -17.49 -11.63
C GLN A 331 -0.65 -18.12 -12.07
N TRP A 332 -0.06 -18.96 -11.22
CA TRP A 332 1.16 -19.70 -11.56
C TRP A 332 0.95 -20.58 -12.80
N PHE A 333 -0.15 -21.35 -12.83
CA PHE A 333 -0.55 -22.13 -14.00
C PHE A 333 -0.75 -21.29 -15.27
N MET A 334 -1.28 -20.07 -15.13
CA MET A 334 -1.47 -19.13 -16.23
C MET A 334 -0.16 -18.46 -16.71
N HIS A 335 0.89 -18.45 -15.89
CA HIS A 335 2.20 -17.93 -16.27
C HIS A 335 3.14 -18.99 -16.85
N LEU A 336 2.83 -20.28 -16.69
CA LEU A 336 3.60 -21.34 -17.34
C LEU A 336 3.53 -21.20 -18.87
N PRO A 337 4.63 -21.38 -19.61
CA PRO A 337 4.61 -21.44 -21.07
C PRO A 337 3.66 -22.56 -21.56
N ALA A 338 2.95 -22.32 -22.67
CA ALA A 338 1.97 -23.29 -23.16
C ALA A 338 2.63 -24.61 -23.62
N GLU A 339 3.86 -24.52 -24.11
CA GLU A 339 4.71 -25.65 -24.49
C GLU A 339 5.02 -26.59 -23.32
N ASP A 340 5.18 -26.06 -22.11
CA ASP A 340 5.52 -26.83 -20.91
C ASP A 340 4.30 -27.53 -20.28
N LEU A 341 3.09 -27.15 -20.70
CA LEU A 341 1.86 -27.77 -20.20
C LEU A 341 1.54 -29.07 -20.97
N PRO A 342 1.21 -30.17 -20.26
CA PRO A 342 0.63 -31.35 -20.89
C PRO A 342 -0.62 -31.00 -21.71
N SER A 343 -0.89 -31.75 -22.78
CA SER A 343 -1.96 -31.44 -23.75
C SER A 343 -3.33 -31.21 -23.10
N PHE A 344 -3.68 -31.98 -22.08
CA PHE A 344 -4.90 -31.80 -21.30
C PHE A 344 -4.95 -30.42 -20.62
N TRP A 345 -3.87 -30.01 -19.97
CA TRP A 345 -3.79 -28.74 -19.24
C TRP A 345 -3.75 -27.53 -20.18
N ARG A 346 -3.11 -27.67 -21.35
CA ARG A 346 -3.18 -26.67 -22.41
C ARG A 346 -4.62 -26.46 -22.88
N TRP A 347 -5.35 -27.54 -23.14
CA TRP A 347 -6.77 -27.48 -23.49
C TRP A 347 -7.62 -26.81 -22.39
N VAL A 348 -7.38 -27.13 -21.12
CA VAL A 348 -8.08 -26.48 -19.99
C VAL A 348 -7.81 -24.98 -19.97
N ARG A 349 -6.55 -24.57 -20.13
CA ARG A 349 -6.15 -23.15 -20.14
C ARG A 349 -6.83 -22.39 -21.27
N GLU A 350 -6.77 -22.93 -22.50
CA GLU A 350 -7.35 -22.31 -23.68
C GLU A 350 -8.88 -22.23 -23.64
N ARG A 351 -9.55 -23.18 -22.97
CA ARG A 351 -11.02 -23.26 -22.98
C ARG A 351 -11.72 -22.56 -21.83
N PHE A 352 -11.06 -22.45 -20.67
CA PHE A 352 -11.69 -21.96 -19.45
C PHE A 352 -11.02 -20.72 -18.85
N LEU A 353 -9.77 -20.44 -19.21
CA LEU A 353 -8.96 -19.41 -18.53
C LEU A 353 -8.51 -18.27 -19.45
N ALA A 354 -8.51 -18.48 -20.77
CA ALA A 354 -8.44 -17.43 -21.79
C ALA A 354 -9.84 -16.84 -22.03
#